data_AF-A0A356QV73-F1
#
_entry.id   AF-A0A356QV73-F1
#
_cell.length_a   1.000
_cell.length_b   1.000
_cell.length_c   1.000
_cell.angle_alpha   90.00
_cell.angle_beta   90.00
_cell.angle_gamma   90.00
#
_symmetry.space_group_name_H-M   'P 1'
#
loop_
_entity.id
_entity.type
_entity.pdbx_description
1 polymer ?
#
loop_
_entity_poly.entity_id
_entity_poly.type
_entity_poly.pdbx_seq_one_letter_code
_entity_poly.pdbx_strand_id
1 'polypeptide(L)'
;RAFWVIPYMIMMGLHTGLIHTSASALWAELYGPQHLGAIKSLYLALMVFASAVGPVVMGMLMDAGLSIYRVCSVFGGFIAVGAVLIVLALRMRPTPPDIVSP
;
A
#
# COMPACT_ATOMS: atom_id res chain seq x y z
N ARG A 1 -20.87 3.28 -21.75
CA ARG A 1 -20.19 1.99 -21.43
C ARG A 1 -19.97 1.89 -19.91
N ALA A 2 -21.04 1.85 -19.11
CA ALA A 2 -20.98 1.88 -17.64
C ALA A 2 -20.80 0.49 -16.99
N PHE A 3 -20.98 -0.59 -17.77
CA PHE A 3 -20.91 -1.98 -17.28
C PHE A 3 -19.57 -2.32 -16.59
N TRP A 4 -18.45 -1.77 -17.06
CA TRP A 4 -17.12 -2.01 -16.50
C TRP A 4 -16.87 -1.34 -15.15
N VAL A 5 -17.69 -0.35 -14.77
CA VAL A 5 -17.53 0.39 -13.51
C VAL A 5 -17.92 -0.49 -12.32
N ILE A 6 -18.95 -1.33 -12.47
CA ILE A 6 -19.45 -2.21 -11.41
C ILE A 6 -18.37 -3.20 -10.93
N PRO A 7 -17.76 -4.05 -11.78
CA PRO A 7 -16.72 -4.96 -11.34
C PRO A 7 -15.47 -4.23 -10.84
N TYR A 8 -15.13 -3.08 -11.43
CA TYR A 8 -14.01 -2.26 -10.96
C TYR A 8 -14.22 -1.75 -9.53
N MET A 9 -15.40 -1.21 -9.24
CA MET A 9 -15.73 -0.70 -7.90
C MET A 9 -15.81 -1.81 -6.87
N ILE A 10 -16.33 -2.99 -7.25
CA ILE A 10 -16.32 -4.18 -6.37
C ILE A 10 -14.88 -4.58 -6.04
N MET A 11 -14.00 -4.66 -7.04
CA MET A 11 -12.60 -5.01 -6.83
C MET A 11 -11.88 -3.99 -5.95
N MET A 12 -12.11 -2.69 -6.16
CA MET A 12 -11.56 -1.62 -5.29
C MET A 12 -12.08 -1.73 -3.85
N GLY A 13 -13.37 -2.01 -3.67
CA GLY A 13 -13.97 -2.20 -2.36
C GLY A 13 -13.36 -3.39 -1.61
N LEU A 14 -13.23 -4.53 -2.29
CA LEU A 14 -12.57 -5.71 -1.75
C LEU A 14 -11.12 -5.41 -1.36
N HIS A 15 -10.34 -4.82 -2.27
CA HIS A 15 -8.95 -4.42 -2.01
C HIS A 15 -8.81 -3.55 -0.75
N THR A 16 -9.65 -2.52 -0.64
CA THR A 16 -9.62 -1.58 0.49
C THR A 16 -10.01 -2.29 1.80
N GLY A 17 -11.05 -3.14 1.76
CA GLY A 17 -11.48 -3.91 2.92
C GLY A 17 -10.42 -4.89 3.42
N LEU A 18 -9.71 -5.57 2.50
CA LEU A 18 -8.60 -6.45 2.85
C LEU A 18 -7.45 -5.68 3.52
N ILE A 19 -7.02 -4.55 2.94
CA ILE A 19 -5.90 -3.76 3.51
C ILE A 19 -6.21 -3.31 4.93
N HIS A 20 -7.39 -2.72 5.17
CA HIS A 20 -7.73 -2.20 6.49
C HIS A 20 -7.81 -3.31 7.54
N THR A 21 -8.35 -4.47 7.18
CA THR A 21 -8.52 -5.60 8.10
C THR A 21 -7.19 -6.28 8.39
N SER A 22 -6.45 -6.66 7.34
CA SER A 22 -5.16 -7.34 7.48
C SER A 22 -4.11 -6.45 8.16
N ALA A 23 -4.04 -5.16 7.81
CA ALA A 23 -3.07 -4.27 8.44
C ALA A 23 -3.33 -4.13 9.95
N SER A 24 -4.58 -3.93 10.36
CA SER A 24 -4.91 -3.77 11.79
C SER A 24 -4.62 -5.01 12.63
N ALA A 25 -4.86 -6.21 12.09
CA ALA A 25 -4.48 -7.46 12.73
C ALA A 25 -2.95 -7.66 12.77
N LEU A 26 -2.26 -7.39 11.65
CA LEU A 26 -0.81 -7.56 11.54
C LEU A 26 -0.04 -6.67 12.53
N TRP A 27 -0.46 -5.42 12.71
CA TRP A 27 0.17 -4.52 13.67
C TRP A 27 0.04 -5.05 15.11
N ALA A 28 -1.12 -5.62 15.46
CA ALA A 28 -1.38 -6.19 16.78
C ALA A 28 -0.50 -7.42 17.06
N GLU A 29 -0.29 -8.27 16.04
CA GLU A 29 0.58 -9.45 16.14
C GLU A 29 2.07 -9.10 16.19
N LEU A 30 2.55 -8.15 15.37
CA LEU A 30 3.98 -7.85 15.26
C LEU A 30 4.54 -7.02 16.43
N TYR A 31 3.76 -6.09 16.99
CA TYR A 31 4.30 -5.05 17.88
C TYR A 31 3.71 -5.04 19.28
N GLY A 32 2.67 -5.85 19.53
CA GLY A 32 1.97 -5.85 20.81
C GLY A 32 1.36 -4.47 21.18
N PRO A 33 0.72 -4.35 22.35
CA PRO A 33 -0.06 -3.16 22.71
C PRO A 33 0.77 -1.93 23.11
N GLN A 34 2.09 -2.07 23.35
CA GLN A 34 2.90 -1.03 23.99
C GLN A 34 3.28 0.15 23.08
N HIS A 35 3.51 -0.08 21.78
CA HIS A 35 3.99 0.96 20.84
C HIS A 35 3.07 1.18 19.63
N LEU A 36 1.89 0.56 19.63
CA LEU A 36 0.96 0.58 18.49
C LEU A 36 0.52 1.99 18.08
N GLY A 37 0.35 2.88 19.07
CA GLY A 37 -0.08 4.26 18.85
C GLY A 37 0.94 5.09 18.06
N ALA A 38 2.23 4.95 18.39
CA ALA A 38 3.32 5.69 17.72
C ALA A 38 3.53 5.20 16.27
N ILE A 39 3.38 3.90 16.03
CA ILE A 39 3.50 3.34 14.67
C ILE A 39 2.33 3.79 13.80
N LYS A 40 1.11 3.73 14.34
CA LYS A 40 -0.09 4.13 13.60
C LYS A 40 -0.09 5.61 13.25
N SER A 41 0.40 6.48 14.13
CA SER A 41 0.52 7.91 13.85
C SER A 41 1.56 8.19 12.76
N LEU A 42 2.74 7.54 12.81
CA LEU A 42 3.75 7.65 11.76
C LEU A 42 3.23 7.13 10.42
N TYR A 43 2.56 5.98 10.41
CA TYR A 43 1.95 5.42 9.21
C TYR A 43 0.93 6.38 8.58
N LEU A 44 0.05 6.97 9.40
CA LEU A 44 -0.91 7.97 8.91
C LEU A 44 -0.19 9.20 8.34
N ALA A 45 0.84 9.71 9.02
CA ALA A 45 1.62 10.85 8.54
C ALA A 45 2.28 10.56 7.19
N LEU A 46 2.87 9.37 7.05
CA LEU A 46 3.46 8.90 5.79
C LEU A 46 2.41 8.74 4.70
N MET A 47 1.22 8.22 5.00
CA MET A 47 0.12 8.12 4.03
C MET A 47 -0.34 9.49 3.52
N VAL A 48 -0.48 10.48 4.41
CA VAL A 48 -0.85 11.84 4.02
C VAL A 48 0.25 12.47 3.17
N PHE A 49 1.51 12.33 3.58
CA PHE A 49 2.65 12.81 2.82
C PHE A 49 2.70 12.17 1.42
N ALA A 50 2.58 10.85 1.31
CA ALA A 50 2.53 10.13 0.04
C ALA A 50 1.36 10.61 -0.85
N SER A 51 0.20 10.90 -0.25
CA SER A 51 -0.97 11.40 -0.96
C SER A 51 -0.77 12.81 -1.51
N ALA A 52 0.05 13.65 -0.85
CA ALA A 52 0.43 14.96 -1.36
C ALA A 52 1.50 14.86 -2.47
N VAL A 53 2.43 13.90 -2.35
CA VAL A 53 3.47 13.66 -3.36
C VAL A 53 2.88 13.13 -4.67
N GLY A 54 1.83 12.30 -4.62
CA GLY A 54 1.21 11.69 -5.81
C GLY A 54 0.82 12.70 -6.90
N PRO A 55 -0.03 13.71 -6.60
CA PRO A 55 -0.40 14.75 -7.55
C PRO A 55 0.78 15.61 -8.02
N VAL A 56 1.75 15.89 -7.14
CA VAL A 56 2.95 16.68 -7.50
C VAL A 56 3.78 15.95 -8.55
N VAL A 57 4.05 14.65 -8.32
CA VAL A 57 4.77 13.80 -9.26
C VAL A 57 3.97 13.66 -10.56
N MET A 58 2.66 13.39 -10.46
CA MET A 58 1.80 13.28 -11.64
C MET A 58 1.78 14.58 -12.48
N GLY A 59 1.68 15.73 -11.83
CA GLY A 59 1.73 17.05 -12.46
C GLY A 59 3.06 17.28 -13.19
N MET A 60 4.19 17.02 -12.52
CA MET A 60 5.51 17.12 -13.14
C MET A 60 5.68 16.20 -14.36
N LEU A 61 5.18 14.97 -14.30
CA LEU A 61 5.21 14.06 -15.45
C LEU A 61 4.32 14.55 -16.60
N MET A 62 3.16 15.12 -16.30
CA MET A 62 2.26 15.69 -17.31
C MET A 62 2.86 16.95 -17.94
N ASP A 63 3.50 17.81 -17.15
CA ASP A 63 4.21 19.01 -17.63
C ASP A 63 5.40 18.66 -18.54
N ALA A 64 6.03 17.50 -18.32
CA ALA A 64 7.05 16.95 -19.20
C ALA A 64 6.50 16.42 -20.55
N GLY A 65 5.20 16.56 -20.81
CA GLY A 65 4.55 16.17 -22.06
C GLY A 65 4.21 14.69 -22.17
N LEU A 66 4.24 13.93 -21.06
CA LEU A 66 3.84 12.53 -21.07
C LEU A 66 2.30 12.40 -21.19
N SER A 67 1.86 11.58 -22.14
CA SER A 67 0.45 11.17 -22.23
C SER A 67 0.02 10.47 -20.94
N ILE A 68 -1.22 10.70 -20.52
CA ILE A 68 -1.83 10.08 -19.33
C ILE A 68 -1.73 8.55 -19.34
N TYR A 69 -1.75 7.93 -20.53
CA TYR A 69 -1.58 6.48 -20.66
C TYR A 69 -0.20 6.02 -20.17
N ARG A 70 0.86 6.76 -20.50
CA ARG A 70 2.23 6.45 -20.07
C ARG A 70 2.41 6.69 -18.58
N VAL A 71 1.79 7.74 -18.04
CA VAL A 71 1.80 8.03 -16.60
C VAL A 71 1.12 6.90 -15.83
N CYS A 72 -0.06 6.46 -16.26
CA CYS A 72 -0.76 5.32 -15.67
C CYS A 72 0.05 4.00 -15.78
N SER A 73 0.74 3.76 -16.90
CA SER A 73 1.57 2.56 -17.04
C SER A 73 2.78 2.58 -16.11
N VAL A 74 3.40 3.74 -15.89
CA VAL A 74 4.52 3.89 -14.93
C VAL A 74 4.05 3.63 -13.51
N PHE A 75 2.93 4.21 -13.08
CA PHE A 75 2.36 3.95 -11.75
C PHE A 75 1.93 2.49 -11.58
N GLY A 76 1.32 1.89 -12.61
CA GLY A 76 1.00 0.47 -12.60
C GLY A 76 2.25 -0.41 -12.46
N GLY A 77 3.32 -0.07 -13.18
CA GLY A 77 4.62 -0.74 -13.06
C GLY A 77 5.23 -0.60 -11.67
N PHE A 78 5.18 0.60 -11.07
CA PHE A 78 5.66 0.84 -9.71
C PHE A 78 4.92 -0.02 -8.67
N ILE A 79 3.57 -0.07 -8.76
CA ILE A 79 2.75 -0.90 -7.88
C ILE A 79 3.06 -2.39 -8.10
N ALA A 80 3.21 -2.84 -9.34
CA ALA A 80 3.55 -4.24 -9.65
C ALA A 80 4.91 -4.64 -9.08
N VAL A 81 5.94 -3.80 -9.24
CA VAL A 81 7.27 -4.02 -8.65
C VAL A 81 7.16 -4.07 -7.12
N GLY A 82 6.42 -3.15 -6.51
CA GLY A 82 6.16 -3.18 -5.06
C GLY A 82 5.48 -4.46 -4.60
N ALA A 83 4.48 -4.94 -5.34
CA ALA A 83 3.81 -6.20 -5.05
C ALA A 83 4.77 -7.41 -5.16
N VAL A 84 5.63 -7.45 -6.18
CA VAL A 84 6.65 -8.49 -6.34
C VAL A 84 7.65 -8.46 -5.17
N LEU A 85 8.11 -7.27 -4.78
CA LEU A 85 9.01 -7.10 -3.65
C LEU A 85 8.39 -7.57 -2.33
N ILE A 86 7.11 -7.27 -2.09
CA ILE A 86 6.39 -7.75 -0.91
C ILE A 86 6.29 -9.28 -0.93
N VAL A 87 5.89 -9.87 -2.08
CA VAL A 87 5.82 -11.33 -2.22
C VAL A 87 7.19 -11.96 -1.97
N LEU A 88 8.26 -11.38 -2.52
CA LEU A 88 9.63 -11.85 -2.31
C LEU A 88 10.06 -11.74 -0.85
N ALA A 89 9.78 -10.60 -0.19
CA ALA A 89 10.09 -10.39 1.22
C ALA A 89 9.36 -11.40 2.12
N LEU A 90 8.09 -11.68 1.84
CA LEU A 90 7.31 -12.70 2.55
C LEU A 90 7.85 -14.11 2.30
N ARG A 91 8.38 -14.40 1.10
CA ARG A 91 9.04 -15.68 0.79
C ARG A 91 10.39 -15.82 1.49
N MET A 92 11.07 -14.71 1.79
CA MET A 92 12.42 -14.70 2.37
C MET A 92 12.47 -14.98 3.89
N ARG A 93 11.34 -15.20 4.59
CA ARG A 93 11.25 -15.54 6.03
C ARG A 93 12.28 -14.82 6.94
N PRO A 94 11.95 -13.70 7.59
CA PRO A 94 12.59 -13.35 8.85
C PRO A 94 12.21 -14.41 9.91
N THR A 95 13.20 -15.00 10.55
CA THR A 95 13.05 -15.86 11.73
C THR A 95 12.14 -15.17 12.75
N PRO A 96 11.15 -15.87 13.36
CA PRO A 96 10.34 -15.31 14.44
C PRO A 96 11.26 -14.84 15.57
N PRO A 97 11.07 -13.65 16.17
CA PRO A 97 11.68 -13.34 17.44
C PRO A 97 11.11 -14.31 18.49
N ASP A 98 11.99 -14.94 19.26
CA ASP A 98 11.67 -15.91 20.31
C ASP A 98 10.98 -15.23 21.52
N ILE A 99 9.79 -14.66 21.34
CA ILE A 99 9.01 -14.02 22.42
C ILE A 99 7.95 -14.94 23.04
N VAL A 100 8.04 -16.26 22.79
CA VAL A 100 7.23 -17.26 23.49
C VAL A 100 8.15 -18.32 24.09
N SER A 101 8.69 -18.02 25.26
CA SER A 101 9.03 -19.04 26.25
C SER A 101 8.34 -18.68 27.57
N PRO A 102 7.82 -19.69 28.29
CA PRO A 102 6.57 -19.66 29.08
C PRO A 102 6.57 -18.78 30.33
#